data_AF-W1XKB4-F1
#
_entry.id   AF-W1XKB4-F1
#
_cell.length_a   1.000
_cell.length_b   1.000
_cell.length_c   1.000
_cell.angle_alpha   90.00
_cell.angle_beta   90.00
_cell.angle_gamma   90.00
#
_symmetry.space_group_name_H-M   'P 1'
#
loop_
_entity.id
_entity.type
_entity.pdbx_description
1 polymer ?
#
loop_
_entity_poly.entity_id
_entity_poly.type
_entity_poly.pdbx_seq_one_letter_code
_entity_poly.pdbx_strand_id
1 'polypeptide(L)' 'MTSSVAKKRLALFASGRGSNGEALYKAMQEGYINGEFVVIITDHGDAGIVERSKPWNIPL' A
#
# COMPACT_ATOMS: atom_id res chain seq x y z
N MET A 1 14.63 4.74 -26.99
CA MET A 1 13.47 5.12 -26.15
C MET A 1 13.05 3.88 -25.39
N THR A 2 13.43 3.74 -24.12
CA THR A 2 12.87 2.68 -23.27
C THR A 2 11.53 3.17 -22.77
N SER A 3 10.44 2.56 -23.25
CA SER A 3 9.11 2.78 -22.67
C SER A 3 9.18 2.33 -21.21
N SER A 4 9.09 3.26 -20.25
CA SER A 4 8.96 2.87 -18.85
C SER A 4 7.62 2.15 -18.68
N VAL A 5 7.65 0.95 -18.11
CA VAL A 5 6.42 0.21 -17.82
C VAL A 5 5.69 0.96 -16.72
N ALA A 6 4.47 1.43 -17.00
CA ALA A 6 3.67 2.17 -16.02
C ALA A 6 3.45 1.35 -14.74
N LYS A 7 3.51 2.02 -13.58
CA LYS A 7 3.23 1.41 -12.27
C LYS A 7 1.82 0.81 -12.25
N LYS A 8 1.70 -0.37 -11.64
CA LYS A 8 0.39 -0.98 -11.39
C LYS A 8 -0.28 -0.32 -10.18
N ARG A 9 -1.53 0.10 -10.36
CA ARG A 9 -2.36 0.69 -9.30
C ARG A 9 -3.04 -0.44 -8.51
N LEU A 10 -2.80 -0.50 -7.21
CA LEU A 10 -3.21 -1.60 -6.35
C LEU A 10 -4.10 -1.10 -5.21
N ALA A 11 -5.12 -1.88 -4.85
CA ALA A 11 -5.92 -1.68 -3.65
C ALA A 11 -5.43 -2.65 -2.56
N LEU A 12 -5.27 -2.16 -1.33
CA LEU A 12 -4.87 -2.97 -0.19
C LEU A 12 -6.06 -3.24 0.71
N PHE A 13 -6.48 -4.50 0.83
CA PHE A 13 -7.48 -4.94 1.81
C PHE A 13 -6.77 -5.48 3.05
N ALA A 14 -7.07 -4.94 4.23
CA ALA A 14 -6.44 -5.37 5.48
C ALA A 14 -7.36 -5.18 6.70
N SER A 15 -7.45 -6.20 7.55
CA SER A 15 -8.26 -6.21 8.78
C SER A 15 -7.42 -6.36 10.07
N GLY A 16 -6.11 -6.57 9.95
CA GLY A 16 -5.21 -6.84 11.08
C GLY A 16 -4.14 -5.77 11.31
N ARG A 17 -2.97 -6.19 11.82
CA ARG A 17 -1.83 -5.31 12.15
C ARG A 17 -1.23 -4.54 10.97
N GLY A 18 -1.52 -4.94 9.74
CA GLY A 18 -1.02 -4.29 8.52
C GLY A 18 0.43 -4.62 8.13
N SER A 19 1.08 -5.61 8.75
CA SER A 19 2.50 -5.93 8.49
C SER A 19 2.79 -6.30 7.03
N ASN A 20 1.91 -7.07 6.38
CA ASN A 20 2.06 -7.41 4.96
C ASN A 20 1.88 -6.17 4.08
N GLY A 21 0.92 -5.30 4.40
CA GLY A 21 0.72 -4.03 3.70
C GLY A 21 1.96 -3.14 3.78
N GLU A 22 2.60 -3.06 4.94
CA GLU A 22 3.83 -2.30 5.13
C GLU A 22 5.01 -2.87 4.34
N ALA A 23 5.19 -4.19 4.35
CA ALA A 23 6.26 -4.83 3.59
C ALA A 23 6.09 -4.58 2.09
N LEU A 24 4.87 -4.70 1.56
CA LEU A 24 4.56 -4.39 0.17
C LEU A 24 4.77 -2.90 -0.15
N TYR A 25 4.33 -2.00 0.74
CA TYR A 25 4.52 -0.56 0.57
C TYR A 25 6.01 -0.21 0.50
N LYS A 26 6.83 -0.73 1.42
CA LYS A 26 8.29 -0.54 1.40
C LYS A 26 8.92 -1.07 0.11
N ALA A 27 8.55 -2.28 -0.31
CA ALA A 27 9.03 -2.86 -1.55
C ALA A 27 8.67 -2.03 -2.81
N MET A 28 7.53 -1.32 -2.79
CA MET A 28 7.17 -0.36 -3.85
C MET A 28 8.01 0.92 -3.78
N GLN A 29 8.29 1.46 -2.59
CA GLN A 29 9.15 2.64 -2.41
C GLN A 29 10.60 2.35 -2.82
N GLU A 30 11.09 1.15 -2.54
CA GLU A 30 12.44 0.68 -2.87
C GLU A 30 12.57 0.22 -4.33
N GLY A 31 11.47 0.17 -5.08
CA GLY A 31 11.48 -0.19 -6.51
C GLY A 31 11.53 -1.68 -6.80
N TYR A 32 11.48 -2.55 -5.79
CA TYR A 32 11.36 -4.00 -5.97
C TYR A 32 10.04 -4.40 -6.62
N ILE A 33 8.98 -3.63 -6.39
CA ILE A 33 7.66 -3.81 -6.99
C ILE A 33 7.32 -2.57 -7.83
N ASN A 34 7.08 -2.77 -9.13
CA ASN A 34 6.60 -1.70 -10.02
C ASN A 34 5.10 -1.45 -9.83
N GLY A 35 4.73 -0.96 -8.64
CA GLY A 35 3.36 -0.71 -8.26
C GLY A 35 3.23 0.44 -7.28
N GLU A 36 2.00 0.86 -7.07
CA GLU A 36 1.61 1.85 -6.06
C GLU A 36 0.26 1.47 -5.47
N PHE A 37 0.13 1.63 -4.15
CA PHE A 37 -1.17 1.57 -3.52
C PHE A 37 -1.93 2.88 -3.77
N VAL A 38 -3.18 2.76 -4.20
CA VAL A 38 -4.04 3.92 -4.48
C VAL A 38 -5.21 4.03 -3.51
N VAL A 39 -5.50 2.95 -2.79
CA VAL A 39 -6.53 2.91 -1.74
C VAL A 39 -6.21 1.77 -0.77
N ILE A 40 -6.53 1.99 0.49
CA ILE A 40 -6.54 0.98 1.54
C ILE A 40 -7.99 0.80 1.95
N ILE A 41 -8.42 -0.43 2.20
CA ILE A 41 -9.78 -0.77 2.58
C ILE A 41 -9.68 -1.67 3.81
N THR A 42 -10.41 -1.31 4.86
CA THR A 42 -10.52 -2.10 6.07
C THR A 42 -12.00 -2.21 6.48
N ASP A 43 -12.34 -3.36 7.03
CA ASP A 43 -13.63 -3.64 7.65
C ASP A 43 -13.63 -3.35 9.17
N HIS A 44 -12.46 -3.05 9.76
CA HIS A 44 -12.30 -2.77 11.19
C HIS A 44 -11.66 -1.38 11.39
N GLY A 45 -12.41 -0.45 11.98
CA GLY A 45 -11.95 0.94 12.18
C GLY A 45 -10.76 1.09 13.14
N ASP A 46 -10.47 0.07 13.95
CA ASP A 46 -9.38 -0.01 14.91
C ASP A 46 -8.24 -0.94 14.45
N ALA A 47 -8.27 -1.45 13.21
CA ALA A 47 -7.21 -2.28 12.68
C ALA A 47 -5.86 -1.54 12.70
N GLY A 48 -4.79 -2.25 13.05
CA GLY A 48 -3.44 -1.65 13.12
C GLY A 48 -2.94 -1.06 11.80
N ILE A 49 -3.55 -1.40 10.66
CA ILE A 49 -3.28 -0.75 9.37
C ILE A 49 -3.68 0.73 9.36
N VAL A 50 -4.73 1.13 10.10
CA VAL A 50 -5.27 2.50 10.12
C VAL A 50 -4.22 3.50 10.61
N GLU A 51 -3.59 3.21 11.75
CA GLU A 51 -2.51 4.05 12.27
C GLU A 51 -1.24 3.95 11.42
N ARG A 52 -0.94 2.74 10.93
CA ARG A 52 0.30 2.47 10.20
C ARG A 52 0.34 3.16 8.83
N SER A 53 -0.79 3.34 8.16
CA SER A 53 -0.87 3.93 6.83
C SER A 53 -0.99 5.45 6.82
N LYS A 54 -1.23 6.10 7.96
CA LYS A 54 -1.26 7.58 8.08
C LYS A 54 -0.12 8.29 7.35
N PRO A 55 1.16 7.88 7.48
CA PRO A 55 2.26 8.55 6.80
C PRO A 55 2.36 8.24 5.30
N TRP A 56 1.56 7.31 4.76
CA TRP A 56 1.68 6.87 3.37
C TRP A 56 0.96 7.80 2.38
N ASN A 57 0.13 8.73 2.89
CA ASN A 57 -0.65 9.67 2.08
C ASN A 57 -1.53 8.96 1.01
N ILE A 58 -2.16 7.84 1.39
CA ILE A 58 -3.06 7.04 0.57
C ILE A 58 -4.45 7.06 1.22
N PRO A 59 -5.54 7.22 0.46
CA PRO A 59 -6.90 7.09 1.00
C PRO A 59 -7.11 5.75 1.71
N LEU A 60 -7.73 5.78 2.88
CA LEU A 60 -8.08 4.62 3.70
C LEU A 60 -9.59 4.59 3.98
#